data_AF-A0A235ISX1-F1
#
_entry.id   AF-A0A235ISX1-F1
#
_cell.length_a   1.000
_cell.length_b   1.000
_cell.length_c   1.000
_cell.angle_alpha   90.00
_cell.angle_beta   90.00
_cell.angle_gamma   90.00
#
_symmetry.space_group_name_H-M   'P 1'
#
loop_
_entity.id
_entity.type
_entity.pdbx_description
1 polymer ?
#
loop_
_entity_poly.entity_id
_entity_poly.type
_entity_poly.pdbx_seq_one_letter_code
_entity_poly.pdbx_strand_id
1 'polypeptide(L)'
;MAAARNICEIRQSHAKQKARFLASLKKLQEQYQNYTNHGFDKQLPTAIADSWTIVKSCIDFKEGFTSPHNVAVLSVPEDVRSGCYSLGASLVESALFNQTQ
;
A
#
# COMPACT_ATOMS: atom_id res chain seq x y z
N MET A 1 -30.15 0.74 -4.75
CA MET A 1 -29.36 -0.43 -4.28
C MET A 1 -27.99 -0.54 -4.95
N ALA A 2 -27.83 -0.25 -6.24
CA ALA A 2 -26.54 -0.36 -6.95
C ALA A 2 -25.41 0.55 -6.39
N ALA A 3 -25.70 1.80 -6.03
CA ALA A 3 -24.69 2.73 -5.50
C ALA A 3 -24.10 2.28 -4.15
N ALA A 4 -24.93 1.74 -3.25
CA ALA A 4 -24.47 1.23 -1.96
C ALA A 4 -23.58 -0.01 -2.11
N ARG A 5 -23.95 -0.92 -3.04
CA ARG A 5 -23.12 -2.10 -3.37
C ARG A 5 -21.75 -1.70 -3.93
N ASN A 6 -21.72 -0.72 -4.84
CA ASN A 6 -20.48 -0.21 -5.42
C ASN A 6 -19.52 0.34 -4.35
N ILE A 7 -20.03 1.13 -3.40
CA ILE A 7 -19.22 1.65 -2.29
C ILE A 7 -18.67 0.52 -1.40
N CYS A 8 -19.47 -0.53 -1.15
CA CYS A 8 -19.00 -1.70 -0.40
C CYS A 8 -17.88 -2.44 -1.14
N GLU A 9 -18.01 -2.66 -2.45
CA GLU A 9 -16.99 -3.32 -3.28
C GLU A 9 -15.68 -2.52 -3.30
N ILE A 10 -15.77 -1.20 -3.42
CA ILE A 10 -14.61 -0.30 -3.37
C ILE A 10 -13.91 -0.37 -2.00
N ARG A 11 -14.65 -0.33 -0.89
CA ARG A 11 -14.08 -0.48 0.47
C ARG A 11 -13.42 -1.83 0.68
N GLN A 12 -14.01 -2.91 0.16
CA GLN A 12 -13.41 -4.24 0.20
C GLN A 12 -12.10 -4.28 -0.59
N SER A 13 -12.07 -3.65 -1.77
CA SER A 13 -10.85 -3.52 -2.59
C SER A 13 -9.75 -2.79 -1.83
N HIS A 14 -10.05 -1.63 -1.24
CA HIS A 14 -9.09 -0.89 -0.41
C HIS A 14 -8.58 -1.74 0.77
N ALA A 15 -9.48 -2.35 1.55
CA ALA A 15 -9.10 -3.20 2.67
C ALA A 15 -8.19 -4.37 2.23
N LYS A 16 -8.49 -4.99 1.08
CA LYS A 16 -7.67 -6.05 0.48
C LYS A 16 -6.27 -5.56 0.13
N GLN A 17 -6.13 -4.42 -0.54
CA GLN A 17 -4.81 -3.89 -0.91
C GLN A 17 -4.01 -3.45 0.30
N LYS A 18 -4.65 -2.84 1.31
CA LYS A 18 -3.99 -2.52 2.57
C LYS A 18 -3.47 -3.78 3.28
N ALA A 19 -4.29 -4.83 3.34
CA ALA A 19 -3.88 -6.11 3.93
C ALA A 19 -2.71 -6.75 3.16
N ARG A 20 -2.73 -6.70 1.82
CA ARG A 20 -1.62 -7.14 0.97
C ARG A 20 -0.34 -6.37 1.31
N PHE A 21 -0.39 -5.05 1.36
CA PHE A 21 0.77 -4.22 1.72
C PHE A 21 1.36 -4.58 3.09
N LEU A 22 0.51 -4.72 4.13
CA LEU A 22 0.93 -5.13 5.46
C LEU A 22 1.56 -6.53 5.47
N ALA A 23 0.98 -7.48 4.73
CA ALA A 23 1.52 -8.82 4.60
C ALA A 23 2.89 -8.83 3.91
N SER A 24 3.07 -8.00 2.88
CA SER A 24 4.34 -7.87 2.16
C SER A 24 5.43 -7.24 3.04
N LEU A 25 5.10 -6.22 3.84
CA LEU A 25 6.02 -5.66 4.84
C LEU A 25 6.42 -6.71 5.89
N LYS A 26 5.46 -7.50 6.37
CA LYS A 26 5.74 -8.60 7.31
C LYS A 26 6.71 -9.62 6.70
N LYS A 27 6.49 -10.03 5.45
CA LYS A 27 7.40 -10.94 4.73
C LYS A 27 8.80 -10.35 4.58
N LEU A 28 8.89 -9.06 4.22
CA LEU A 28 10.17 -8.35 4.12
C LEU A 28 10.91 -8.39 5.47
N GLN A 29 10.20 -8.05 6.55
CA GLN A 29 10.76 -8.10 7.89
C GLN A 29 11.24 -9.51 8.25
N GLU A 30 10.42 -10.54 8.03
CA GLU A 30 10.77 -11.93 8.32
C GLU A 30 12.01 -12.40 7.54
N GLN A 31 12.14 -12.01 6.28
CA GLN A 31 13.29 -12.38 5.43
C GLN A 31 14.59 -11.68 5.83
N TYR A 32 14.51 -10.39 6.16
CA TYR A 32 15.72 -9.56 6.31
C TYR A 32 16.11 -9.28 7.76
N GLN A 33 15.25 -9.52 8.76
CA GLN A 33 15.53 -9.16 10.17
C GLN A 33 16.80 -9.77 10.76
N ASN A 34 17.22 -10.94 10.25
CA ASN A 34 18.45 -11.62 10.68
C ASN A 34 19.47 -11.74 9.53
N TYR A 35 19.21 -11.07 8.41
CA TYR A 35 20.06 -11.15 7.22
C TYR A 35 21.14 -10.06 7.29
N THR A 36 22.18 -10.34 8.07
CA THR A 36 23.25 -9.38 8.40
C THR A 36 24.24 -9.15 7.25
N ASN A 37 24.19 -9.99 6.21
CA ASN A 37 25.02 -9.81 5.03
C ASN A 37 24.76 -8.42 4.42
N HIS A 38 25.81 -7.68 4.09
CA HIS A 38 25.73 -6.30 3.59
C HIS A 38 24.92 -5.31 4.45
N GLY A 39 24.58 -5.66 5.70
CA GLY A 39 23.83 -4.80 6.62
C GLY A 39 22.36 -4.59 6.26
N PHE A 40 21.72 -5.55 5.56
CA PHE A 40 20.30 -5.44 5.22
C PHE A 40 19.39 -5.36 6.45
N ASP A 41 19.72 -6.09 7.51
CA ASP A 41 19.06 -6.02 8.83
C ASP A 41 19.03 -4.59 9.39
N LYS A 42 20.11 -3.82 9.22
CA LYS A 42 20.20 -2.42 9.67
C LYS A 42 19.41 -1.45 8.80
N GLN A 43 19.24 -1.77 7.52
CA GLN A 43 18.49 -0.92 6.58
C GLN A 43 16.98 -1.25 6.57
N LEU A 44 16.58 -2.42 7.07
CA LEU A 44 15.21 -2.88 7.08
C LEU A 44 14.22 -1.89 7.74
N PRO A 45 14.50 -1.27 8.91
CA PRO A 45 13.59 -0.27 9.48
C PRO A 45 13.37 0.93 8.55
N THR A 46 14.44 1.41 7.91
CA THR A 46 14.38 2.51 6.93
C THR A 46 13.54 2.12 5.72
N ALA A 47 13.78 0.94 5.14
CA ALA A 47 13.02 0.46 3.98
C ALA A 47 11.50 0.32 4.28
N ILE A 48 11.14 -0.13 5.49
CA ILE A 48 9.75 -0.18 5.93
C ILE A 48 9.16 1.22 6.06
N ALA A 49 9.89 2.17 6.67
CA ALA A 49 9.45 3.55 6.83
C ALA A 49 9.27 4.29 5.49
N ASP A 50 10.20 4.08 4.56
CA ASP A 50 10.13 4.65 3.20
C ASP A 50 8.93 4.10 2.44
N SER A 51 8.65 2.80 2.57
CA SER A 51 7.48 2.17 1.94
C SER A 51 6.17 2.80 2.43
N TRP A 52 6.04 3.08 3.73
CA TRP A 52 4.90 3.82 4.28
C TRP A 52 4.82 5.25 3.77
N THR A 53 5.97 5.93 3.68
CA THR A 53 6.06 7.30 3.18
C THR A 53 5.57 7.37 1.73
N ILE A 54 5.96 6.43 0.89
CA ILE A 54 5.50 6.35 -0.52
C ILE A 54 3.99 6.19 -0.61
N VAL A 55 3.40 5.29 0.19
CA VAL A 55 1.93 5.12 0.24
C VAL A 55 1.26 6.42 0.68
N LYS A 56 1.77 7.05 1.73
CA LYS A 56 1.24 8.34 2.24
C LYS A 56 1.33 9.43 1.18
N SER A 57 2.49 9.63 0.57
CA SER A 57 2.70 10.64 -0.46
C SER A 57 1.81 10.41 -1.69
N CYS A 58 1.58 9.15 -2.08
CA CYS A 58 0.63 8.82 -3.14
C CYS A 58 -0.80 9.25 -2.78
N ILE A 59 -1.24 8.97 -1.55
CA ILE A 59 -2.57 9.36 -1.06
C ILE A 59 -2.68 10.88 -1.01
N ASP A 60 -1.74 11.57 -0.36
CA ASP A 60 -1.77 13.02 -0.22
C ASP A 60 -1.76 13.73 -1.57
N PHE A 61 -0.93 13.27 -2.51
CA PHE A 61 -0.88 13.80 -3.86
C PHE A 61 -2.24 13.65 -4.53
N LYS A 62 -2.80 12.43 -4.59
CA LYS A 62 -4.05 12.18 -5.31
C LYS A 62 -5.27 12.79 -4.63
N GLU A 63 -5.38 12.69 -3.30
CA GLU A 63 -6.49 13.27 -2.54
C GLU A 63 -6.46 14.81 -2.62
N GLY A 64 -5.27 15.43 -2.64
CA GLY A 64 -5.08 16.86 -2.80
C GLY A 64 -5.65 17.44 -4.11
N PHE A 65 -5.78 16.64 -5.17
CA PHE A 65 -6.45 17.03 -6.42
C PHE A 65 -7.95 16.70 -6.46
N THR A 66 -8.51 16.04 -5.44
CA THR A 66 -9.87 15.47 -5.48
C THR A 66 -10.85 16.01 -4.43
N SER A 67 -10.49 16.99 -3.61
CA SER A 67 -11.35 17.58 -2.57
C SER A 67 -12.00 18.93 -2.99
N PRO A 68 -13.33 19.17 -2.88
CA PRO A 68 -14.46 18.36 -3.35
C PRO A 68 -15.46 19.13 -4.26
N HIS A 69 -16.15 18.45 -5.19
CA HIS A 69 -17.53 18.79 -5.60
C HIS A 69 -18.37 17.52 -5.84
N ASN A 70 -19.31 17.28 -4.91
CA ASN A 70 -20.61 16.64 -5.05
C ASN A 70 -20.65 15.10 -5.35
N VAL A 71 -21.19 14.34 -4.38
CA VAL A 71 -21.62 12.91 -4.44
C VAL A 71 -20.52 11.83 -4.62
N ALA A 72 -19.39 12.10 -5.27
CA ALA A 72 -18.28 11.14 -5.41
C ALA A 72 -17.39 11.00 -4.13
N VAL A 73 -17.80 11.66 -3.04
CA VAL A 73 -17.02 11.94 -1.82
C VAL A 73 -16.58 10.68 -1.06
N LEU A 74 -17.24 9.52 -1.26
CA LEU A 74 -16.89 8.28 -0.56
C LEU A 74 -16.15 7.26 -1.43
N SER A 75 -16.30 7.29 -2.76
CA SER A 75 -15.66 6.33 -3.67
C SER A 75 -14.27 6.76 -4.09
N VAL A 76 -14.10 8.05 -4.42
CA VAL A 76 -12.82 8.58 -4.91
C VAL A 76 -11.69 8.41 -3.89
N PRO A 77 -11.87 8.73 -2.58
CA PRO A 77 -10.82 8.49 -1.60
C PRO A 77 -10.46 7.00 -1.46
N GLU A 78 -11.45 6.11 -1.55
CA GLU A 78 -11.23 4.68 -1.39
C GLU A 78 -10.52 4.05 -2.60
N ASP A 79 -10.86 4.47 -3.83
CA ASP A 79 -10.16 4.04 -5.05
C ASP A 79 -8.71 4.55 -5.07
N VAL A 80 -8.50 5.81 -4.67
CA VAL A 80 -7.17 6.41 -4.51
C VAL A 80 -6.34 5.60 -3.52
N ARG A 81 -6.89 5.34 -2.33
CA ARG A 81 -6.20 4.57 -1.28
C ARG A 81 -5.92 3.14 -1.74
N SER A 82 -6.89 2.47 -2.35
CA SER A 82 -6.70 1.12 -2.91
C SER A 82 -5.53 1.08 -3.89
N GLY A 83 -5.47 2.03 -4.83
CA GLY A 83 -4.38 2.15 -5.79
C GLY A 83 -3.02 2.43 -5.13
N CYS A 84 -2.97 3.30 -4.13
CA CYS A 84 -1.73 3.62 -3.42
C CYS A 84 -1.22 2.47 -2.56
N TYR A 85 -2.09 1.71 -1.90
CA TYR A 85 -1.69 0.49 -1.21
C TYR A 85 -1.24 -0.60 -2.18
N SER A 86 -1.87 -0.72 -3.36
CA SER A 86 -1.40 -1.64 -4.41
C SER A 86 0.02 -1.30 -4.88
N LEU A 87 0.30 -0.01 -5.11
CA LEU A 87 1.64 0.48 -5.44
C LEU A 87 2.66 0.14 -4.35
N GLY A 88 2.35 0.44 -3.08
CA GLY A 88 3.23 0.13 -1.95
C GLY A 88 3.48 -1.37 -1.80
N ALA A 89 2.45 -2.20 -1.98
CA ALA A 89 2.58 -3.65 -1.95
C ALA A 89 3.51 -4.17 -3.04
N SER A 90 3.31 -3.73 -4.29
CA SER A 90 4.16 -4.11 -5.42
C SER A 90 5.61 -3.68 -5.25
N LEU A 91 5.86 -2.50 -4.66
CA LEU A 91 7.21 -2.05 -4.33
C LEU A 91 7.88 -3.00 -3.32
N VAL A 92 7.22 -3.28 -2.20
CA VAL A 92 7.78 -4.17 -1.16
C VAL A 92 8.00 -5.58 -1.70
N GLU A 93 7.05 -6.10 -2.48
CA GLU A 93 7.16 -7.42 -3.11
C GLU A 93 8.34 -7.51 -4.09
N SER A 94 8.72 -6.40 -4.74
CA SER A 94 9.89 -6.31 -5.62
C SER A 94 11.22 -6.56 -4.91
N ALA A 95 11.26 -6.35 -3.59
CA ALA A 95 12.45 -6.52 -2.77
C ALA A 95 12.57 -7.90 -2.10
N LEU A 96 11.58 -8.79 -2.24
CA LEU A 96 11.60 -10.12 -1.62
C LEU A 96 12.49 -11.09 -2.42
N PHE A 97 13.23 -11.97 -1.72
CA PHE A 97 14.22 -12.88 -2.33
C PHE A 97 13.67 -13.85 -3.40
N ASN A 98 12.35 -14.09 -3.42
CA ASN A 98 11.70 -15.00 -4.37
C ASN A 98 11.02 -14.24 -5.52
N GLN A 99 11.77 -13.38 -6.20
CA GLN A 99 11.37 -12.76 -7.48
C GLN A 99 11.76 -13.60 -8.69
N THR A 100 12.29 -14.82 -8.52
CA THR A 100 12.71 -15.66 -9.65
C THR A 100 11.55 -16.34 -10.37
N GLN A 101 11.32 -15.80 -11.57
CA GLN A 101 10.85 -16.39 -12.83
C GLN A 101 9.38 -16.80 -12.97
#